data_AF-A0A436R7P1-F1
#
_entry.id   AF-A0A436R7P1-F1
#
_cell.length_a   1.000
_cell.length_b   1.000
_cell.length_c   1.000
_cell.angle_alpha   90.00
_cell.angle_beta   90.00
_cell.angle_gamma   90.00
#
_symmetry.space_group_name_H-M   'P 1'
#
loop_
_entity.id
_entity.type
_entity.pdbx_description
1 polymer ?
#
loop_
_entity_poly.entity_id
_entity_poly.type
_entity_poly.pdbx_seq_one_letter_code
_entity_poly.pdbx_strand_id
1 'polypeptide(L)' 'MFARLTMIASGATQAARKGRFPSDEAPEPSAFDRAGAIASSLRRADRVWTSPALAARRTAEALC' A
#
# COMPACT_ATOMS: atom_id res chain seq x y z
N MET A 1 19.92 18.69 7.71
CA MET A 1 18.88 18.39 6.70
C MET A 1 17.89 17.42 7.34
N PHE A 2 16.60 17.74 7.33
CA PHE A 2 15.56 16.89 7.94
C PHE A 2 14.72 16.24 6.84
N ALA A 3 14.36 14.98 7.05
CA ALA A 3 13.43 14.24 6.20
C ALA A 3 12.34 13.62 7.07
N ARG A 4 11.12 13.56 6.54
CA ARG A 4 10.01 12.84 7.15
C ARG A 4 9.74 11.60 6.32
N LEU A 5 9.81 10.43 6.95
CA LEU A 5 9.48 9.17 6.32
C LEU A 5 8.10 8.70 6.79
N THR A 6 7.26 8.29 5.85
CA THR A 6 5.99 7.63 6.15
C THR A 6 6.07 6.23 5.54
N MET A 7 5.98 5.21 6.38
CA MET A 7 6.04 3.81 5.97
C MET A 7 4.63 3.23 6.00
N ILE A 8 4.18 2.70 4.87
CA ILE A 8 2.85 2.14 4.70
C ILE A 8 3.02 0.71 4.19
N ALA A 9 2.39 -0.26 4.88
CA ALA A 9 2.36 -1.64 4.42
C ALA A 9 1.43 -1.77 3.20
N SER A 10 1.75 -2.68 2.28
CA SER A 10 0.86 -3.02 1.18
C SER A 10 -0.48 -3.56 1.70
N GLY A 11 -1.54 -3.31 0.92
CA GLY A 11 -2.84 -3.90 1.16
C GLY A 11 -2.78 -5.42 1.32
N ALA A 12 -3.56 -5.95 2.25
CA ALA A 12 -3.62 -7.38 2.50
C ALA A 12 -4.13 -8.12 1.25
N THR A 13 -3.51 -9.25 0.94
CA THR A 13 -3.92 -10.15 -0.15
C THR A 13 -4.55 -11.42 0.40
N GLN A 14 -5.19 -12.21 -0.46
CA GLN A 14 -5.79 -13.49 -0.08
C GLN A 14 -4.74 -14.50 0.42
N ALA A 15 -3.54 -14.54 -0.16
CA ALA A 15 -2.45 -15.39 0.33
C ALA A 15 -2.01 -14.96 1.73
N ALA A 16 -1.86 -13.65 1.97
CA ALA A 16 -1.49 -13.13 3.29
C ALA A 16 -2.51 -13.52 4.38
N ARG A 17 -3.82 -13.45 4.07
CA ARG A 17 -4.88 -13.89 4.99
C ARG A 17 -4.86 -15.39 5.26
N LYS A 18 -4.44 -16.19 4.29
CA LYS A 18 -4.35 -17.66 4.38
C LYS A 18 -2.99 -18.14 4.90
N GLY A 19 -2.09 -17.22 5.30
CA GLY A 19 -0.74 -17.56 5.75
C GLY A 19 0.12 -18.24 4.67
N ARG A 20 -0.20 -18.02 3.39
CA ARG A 20 0.53 -18.59 2.26
C ARG A 20 1.66 -17.65 1.84
N PHE A 21 2.68 -18.21 1.21
CA PHE A 21 3.68 -17.40 0.54
C PHE A 21 3.01 -16.51 -0.51
N PRO A 22 3.29 -15.20 -0.49
CA PRO A 22 2.68 -14.27 -1.43
C PRO A 22 3.15 -14.57 -2.86
N SER A 23 2.19 -14.65 -3.77
CA SER A 23 2.43 -14.55 -5.21
C SER A 23 2.28 -13.08 -5.64
N ASP A 24 2.52 -12.75 -6.92
CA ASP A 24 2.30 -11.40 -7.45
C ASP A 24 0.80 -11.13 -7.69
N GLU A 25 0.03 -11.12 -6.59
CA GLU A 25 -1.42 -10.97 -6.58
C GLU A 25 -1.88 -9.58 -6.13
N ALA A 26 -3.10 -9.24 -6.53
CA ALA A 26 -3.69 -7.96 -6.17
C ALA A 26 -4.12 -7.92 -4.68
N PRO A 27 -4.17 -6.73 -4.07
CA PRO A 27 -4.79 -6.56 -2.75
C PRO A 27 -6.26 -6.94 -2.78
N GLU A 28 -6.80 -7.28 -1.62
CA GLU A 28 -8.24 -7.42 -1.44
C GLU A 28 -8.96 -6.09 -1.68
N PRO A 29 -10.20 -6.10 -2.19
CA PRO A 29 -10.98 -4.88 -2.37
C PRO A 29 -11.06 -4.01 -1.10
N SER A 30 -11.22 -4.64 0.07
CA SER A 30 -11.24 -3.98 1.38
C SER A 30 -9.95 -3.24 1.75
N ALA A 31 -8.83 -3.56 1.07
CA ALA A 31 -7.58 -2.84 1.25
C ALA A 31 -7.59 -1.49 0.55
N PHE A 32 -8.31 -1.36 -0.58
CA PHE A 32 -8.48 -0.08 -1.27
C PHE A 32 -9.35 0.88 -0.48
N ASP A 33 -10.43 0.40 0.15
CA ASP A 33 -11.27 1.22 1.01
C ASP A 33 -10.47 1.81 2.18
N ARG A 34 -9.60 0.99 2.78
CA ARG A 34 -8.69 1.42 3.86
C ARG A 34 -7.64 2.41 3.36
N ALA A 35 -7.07 2.18 2.18
CA ALA A 35 -6.13 3.12 1.57
C ALA A 35 -6.80 4.47 1.30
N GLY A 36 -7.99 4.48 0.70
CA GLY A 36 -8.77 5.70 0.46
C GLY A 36 -9.13 6.44 1.74
N ALA A 37 -9.49 5.71 2.81
CA ALA A 37 -9.80 6.31 4.10
C ALA A 37 -8.62 7.05 4.74
N ILE A 38 -7.38 6.60 4.51
CA ILE A 38 -6.18 7.26 5.05
C ILE A 38 -5.56 8.28 4.09
N ALA A 39 -5.87 8.21 2.79
CA ALA A 39 -5.22 9.04 1.76
C ALA A 39 -5.32 10.54 2.09
N SER A 40 -6.49 11.01 2.53
CA SER A 40 -6.71 12.42 2.91
C SER A 40 -5.94 12.86 4.17
N SER A 41 -5.57 11.92 5.03
CA SER A 41 -4.79 12.18 6.25
C SER A 41 -3.27 12.23 6.00
N LEU A 42 -2.82 11.72 4.84
CA LEU A 42 -1.42 11.69 4.49
C LEU A 42 -0.97 13.06 4.02
N ARG A 43 0.02 13.62 4.73
CA ARG A 43 0.71 14.81 4.24
C ARG A 43 1.48 14.47 2.97
N ARG A 44 1.28 15.27 1.92
CA ARG A 44 1.96 15.17 0.61
C ARG A 44 3.43 14.79 0.76
N ALA A 45 3.84 13.76 0.02
CA ALA A 45 5.22 13.33 -0.06
C ALA A 45 5.90 13.97 -1.28
N ASP A 46 7.13 14.45 -1.11
CA ASP A 46 7.96 14.95 -2.22
C ASP A 46 8.46 13.80 -3.11
N ARG A 47 8.57 12.60 -2.54
CA ARG A 47 8.97 11.39 -3.24
C ARG A 47 8.24 10.17 -2.67
N VAL A 48 7.80 9.29 -3.57
CA VAL A 48 7.15 8.01 -3.23
C VAL A 48 7.99 6.88 -3.82
N TRP A 49 8.25 5.86 -3.01
CA TRP A 49 8.87 4.61 -3.43
C TRP A 49 7.89 3.47 -3.18
N THR A 50 7.82 2.54 -4.12
CA THR A 50 6.97 1.35 -4.01
C THR A 50 7.76 0.11 -4.39
N SER A 51 7.41 -1.01 -3.77
CA SER A 51 7.94 -2.33 -4.13
C SER A 51 7.43 -2.74 -5.52
N PRO A 52 8.19 -3.56 -6.29
CA PRO A 52 7.72 -4.06 -7.57
C PRO A 52 6.49 -4.97 -7.47
N ALA A 53 6.18 -5.50 -6.27
CA ALA A 53 5.01 -6.35 -6.04
C ALA A 53 3.70 -5.64 -6.42
N LEU A 54 2.80 -6.35 -7.10
CA LEU A 54 1.49 -5.86 -7.54
C LEU A 54 0.69 -5.28 -6.37
N ALA A 55 0.66 -5.96 -5.22
CA ALA A 55 -0.03 -5.46 -4.03
C ALA A 55 0.46 -4.07 -3.59
N ALA A 56 1.78 -3.84 -3.62
CA ALA A 56 2.37 -2.55 -3.24
C ALA A 56 2.06 -1.45 -4.27
N ARG A 57 2.18 -1.77 -5.57
CA ARG A 57 1.85 -0.82 -6.66
C ARG A 57 0.38 -0.38 -6.60
N ARG A 58 -0.55 -1.32 -6.49
CA ARG A 58 -2.00 -1.02 -6.39
C ARG A 58 -2.36 -0.24 -5.14
N THR A 59 -1.70 -0.53 -4.02
CA THR A 59 -1.90 0.25 -2.79
C THR A 59 -1.39 1.69 -2.96
N ALA A 60 -0.22 1.88 -3.59
CA ALA A 60 0.33 3.21 -3.84
C ALA A 60 -0.56 4.03 -4.79
N GLU A 61 -1.13 3.41 -5.83
CA GLU A 61 -2.12 4.02 -6.73
C GLU A 61 -3.38 4.49 -6.00
N ALA A 62 -3.82 3.77 -4.96
CA ALA A 62 -5.00 4.16 -4.18
C ALA A 62 -4.73 5.28 -3.15
N LEU A 63 -3.47 5.62 -2.92
CA LEU A 63 -3.05 6.65 -1.95
C LEU A 63 -2.68 7.99 -2.59
N CYS A 64 -2.47 8.02 -3.91
CA CYS A 64 -2.03 9.20 -4.68
C CYS A 64 -3.12 9.67 -5.62
#